data_AF-M5BTP6-F1
#
_entry.id   AF-M5BTP6-F1
#
_cell.length_a   1.000
_cell.length_b   1.000
_cell.length_c   1.000
_cell.angle_alpha   90.00
_cell.angle_beta   90.00
_cell.angle_gamma   90.00
#
_symmetry.space_group_name_H-M   'P 1'
#
loop_
_entity.id
_entity.type
_entity.pdbx_description
1 polymer ?
#
loop_
_entity_poly.entity_id
_entity_poly.type
_entity_poly.pdbx_seq_one_letter_code
_entity_poly.pdbx_strand_id
1 'polypeptide(L)'
;MLSESSSLFYRPKDKKMHADKARQNFVKNGGDHFTLLNIWDQWSETNYSQQWCYENFVQFKSLSRVRDIRDQLAGLCDRVEVVIQSNPNSNDITPIQKALTSGYFYNTARLQKSGDSYRTLKTNQTVYIHPSSSLFQAQPPIKFALYYELVMTSKSYMRQVMEIKPAWLLEVAPHFFKPADLEQLGGTDKKMPKTIGSIAATQ
;
A
#
# COMPACT_ATOMS: atom_id res chain seq x y z
N MET A 1 -4.60 -11.17 6.55
CA MET A 1 -5.44 -10.14 5.87
C MET A 1 -5.25 -10.14 4.36
N LEU A 2 -4.03 -9.93 3.83
CA LEU A 2 -3.80 -9.75 2.38
C LEU A 2 -4.36 -10.87 1.50
N SER A 3 -4.13 -12.13 1.87
CA SER A 3 -4.63 -13.32 1.14
C SER A 3 -6.15 -13.40 1.01
N GLU A 4 -6.89 -12.86 1.98
CA GLU A 4 -8.36 -12.88 2.03
C GLU A 4 -9.00 -11.54 1.64
N SER A 5 -8.20 -10.58 1.22
CA SER A 5 -8.65 -9.19 1.03
C SER A 5 -9.67 -9.00 -0.10
N SER A 6 -9.75 -9.94 -1.06
CA SER A 6 -10.76 -9.97 -2.13
C SER A 6 -12.15 -10.32 -1.63
N SER A 7 -12.26 -11.18 -0.63
CA SER A 7 -13.52 -11.66 -0.06
C SER A 7 -13.92 -10.90 1.21
N LEU A 8 -13.05 -10.03 1.74
CA LEU A 8 -13.26 -9.41 3.05
C LEU A 8 -14.54 -8.58 3.15
N PHE A 9 -14.87 -7.81 2.13
CA PHE A 9 -16.07 -6.96 2.12
C PHE A 9 -17.21 -7.63 1.37
N TYR A 10 -18.44 -7.43 1.83
CA TYR A 10 -19.63 -7.73 1.05
C TYR A 10 -20.48 -6.47 0.88
N ARG A 11 -21.15 -6.36 -0.27
CA ARG A 11 -21.86 -5.14 -0.68
C ARG A 11 -23.24 -5.48 -1.23
N PRO A 12 -24.25 -5.66 -0.35
CA PRO A 12 -25.62 -5.97 -0.78
C PRO A 12 -26.18 -4.85 -1.65
N LYS A 13 -26.96 -5.20 -2.68
CA LYS A 13 -27.48 -4.22 -3.66
C LYS A 13 -28.39 -3.18 -3.00
N ASP A 14 -29.20 -3.61 -2.04
CA ASP A 14 -30.13 -2.81 -1.23
C ASP A 14 -29.44 -1.95 -0.17
N LYS A 15 -28.23 -2.34 0.28
CA LYS A 15 -27.46 -1.64 1.32
C LYS A 15 -26.15 -1.03 0.83
N LYS A 16 -26.03 -0.81 -0.48
CA LYS A 16 -24.80 -0.33 -1.14
C LYS A 16 -24.20 0.90 -0.46
N MET A 17 -25.01 1.92 -0.18
CA MET A 17 -24.53 3.16 0.47
C MET A 17 -24.05 2.93 1.91
N HIS A 18 -24.72 2.07 2.66
CA HIS A 18 -24.34 1.74 4.04
C HIS A 18 -23.02 0.98 4.06
N ALA A 19 -22.84 0.01 3.15
CA ALA A 19 -21.60 -0.74 3.00
C ALA A 19 -20.42 0.16 2.60
N ASP A 20 -20.64 1.08 1.64
CA ASP A 20 -19.60 2.02 1.22
C ASP A 20 -19.20 2.99 2.35
N LYS A 21 -20.19 3.44 3.14
CA LYS A 21 -19.95 4.29 4.32
C LYS A 21 -19.17 3.54 5.41
N ALA A 22 -19.58 2.30 5.73
CA ALA A 22 -18.87 1.47 6.70
C ALA A 22 -17.42 1.23 6.27
N ARG A 23 -17.19 0.93 4.98
CA ARG A 23 -15.85 0.78 4.42
C ARG A 23 -15.00 2.04 4.58
N GLN A 24 -15.58 3.22 4.40
CA GLN A 24 -14.84 4.47 4.55
C GLN A 24 -14.37 4.72 5.98
N ASN A 25 -15.10 4.25 7.00
CA ASN A 25 -14.67 4.36 8.40
C ASN A 25 -13.37 3.60 8.70
N PHE A 26 -13.00 2.65 7.84
CA PHE A 26 -11.76 1.88 8.00
C PHE A 26 -10.55 2.53 7.36
N VAL A 27 -10.74 3.50 6.46
CA VAL A 27 -9.65 4.08 5.70
C VAL A 27 -8.71 4.82 6.64
N LYS A 28 -7.42 4.47 6.54
CA LYS A 28 -6.34 5.10 7.30
C LYS A 28 -5.31 5.69 6.34
N ASN A 29 -4.62 6.70 6.83
CA ASN A 29 -3.42 7.22 6.17
C ASN A 29 -2.40 6.09 5.98
N GLY A 30 -1.63 6.15 4.89
CA GLY A 30 -0.67 5.11 4.52
C GLY A 30 -1.22 4.07 3.54
N GLY A 31 -2.53 4.00 3.34
CA GLY A 31 -3.16 3.24 2.25
C GLY A 31 -3.90 1.98 2.68
N ASP A 32 -4.09 1.08 1.72
CA ASP A 32 -4.96 -0.09 1.87
C ASP A 32 -4.43 -1.09 2.91
N HIS A 33 -3.11 -1.23 3.03
CA HIS A 33 -2.49 -2.11 4.02
C HIS A 33 -2.86 -1.69 5.46
N PHE A 34 -2.87 -0.37 5.73
CA PHE A 34 -3.28 0.17 7.03
C PHE A 34 -4.78 0.13 7.25
N THR A 35 -5.55 0.21 6.16
CA THR A 35 -7.01 -0.03 6.21
C THR A 35 -7.30 -1.46 6.64
N LEU A 36 -6.57 -2.45 6.11
CA LEU A 36 -6.69 -3.84 6.53
C LEU A 36 -6.26 -4.06 7.99
N LEU A 37 -5.18 -3.39 8.43
CA LEU A 37 -4.74 -3.44 9.82
C LEU A 37 -5.81 -2.86 10.77
N ASN A 38 -6.38 -1.70 10.43
CA ASN A 38 -7.43 -1.06 11.22
C ASN A 38 -8.70 -1.92 11.36
N ILE A 39 -9.09 -2.66 10.31
CA ILE A 39 -10.20 -3.62 10.38
C ILE A 39 -9.88 -4.75 11.38
N TRP A 40 -8.66 -5.28 11.31
CA TRP A 40 -8.21 -6.33 12.22
C TRP A 40 -8.22 -5.85 13.67
N ASP A 41 -7.65 -4.67 13.93
CA ASP A 41 -7.54 -4.10 15.27
C ASP A 41 -8.93 -3.90 15.88
N GLN A 42 -9.83 -3.20 15.17
CA GLN A 42 -11.20 -2.98 15.65
C GLN A 42 -11.96 -4.30 15.87
N TRP A 43 -11.82 -5.28 14.97
CA TRP A 43 -12.48 -6.57 15.16
C TRP A 43 -11.94 -7.33 16.38
N SER A 44 -10.62 -7.28 16.59
CA SER A 44 -9.97 -7.92 17.74
C SER A 44 -10.41 -7.31 19.07
N GLU A 45 -10.60 -6.00 19.13
CA GLU A 45 -11.13 -5.27 20.31
C GLU A 45 -12.57 -5.67 20.66
N THR A 46 -13.35 -6.12 19.68
CA THR A 46 -14.71 -6.65 19.92
C THR A 46 -14.74 -8.11 20.38
N ASN A 47 -13.59 -8.69 20.74
CA ASN A 47 -13.44 -10.13 20.99
C ASN A 47 -13.92 -10.97 19.80
N TYR A 48 -13.55 -10.56 18.59
CA TYR A 48 -13.85 -11.28 17.35
C TYR A 48 -15.36 -11.43 17.08
N SER A 49 -16.15 -10.39 17.37
CA SER A 49 -17.61 -10.42 17.28
C SER A 49 -18.12 -10.64 15.84
N GLN A 50 -19.00 -11.63 15.67
CA GLN A 50 -19.72 -11.84 14.41
C GLN A 50 -20.72 -10.70 14.12
N GLN A 51 -21.34 -10.16 15.16
CA GLN A 51 -22.30 -9.06 15.03
C GLN A 51 -21.60 -7.80 14.50
N TRP A 52 -20.40 -7.50 15.01
CA TRP A 52 -19.59 -6.38 14.51
C TRP A 52 -19.27 -6.53 13.03
N CYS A 53 -18.94 -7.75 12.57
CA CYS A 53 -18.70 -8.01 11.15
C CYS A 53 -19.94 -7.71 10.29
N TYR A 54 -21.13 -8.11 10.76
CA TYR A 54 -22.38 -7.86 10.04
C TYR A 54 -22.71 -6.36 9.95
N GLU A 55 -22.54 -5.63 11.05
CA GLU A 55 -22.77 -4.17 11.11
C GLU A 55 -21.81 -3.38 10.22
N ASN A 56 -20.57 -3.87 10.08
CA ASN A 56 -19.52 -3.21 9.32
C ASN A 56 -19.34 -3.75 7.89
N PHE A 57 -20.24 -4.62 7.42
CA PHE A 57 -20.20 -5.18 6.07
C PHE A 57 -18.90 -5.96 5.76
N VAL A 58 -18.37 -6.64 6.78
CA VAL A 58 -17.17 -7.49 6.69
C VAL A 58 -17.56 -8.96 6.80
N GLN A 59 -16.96 -9.82 5.99
CA GLN A 59 -17.23 -11.26 6.01
C GLN A 59 -16.56 -11.93 7.21
N PHE A 60 -17.38 -12.37 8.17
CA PHE A 60 -16.91 -13.07 9.37
C PHE A 60 -16.06 -14.32 9.05
N LYS A 61 -16.46 -15.10 8.04
CA LYS A 61 -15.70 -16.29 7.61
C LYS A 61 -14.30 -15.94 7.12
N SER A 62 -14.16 -14.85 6.36
CA SER A 62 -12.85 -14.38 5.89
C SER A 62 -11.96 -13.92 7.05
N LEU A 63 -12.52 -13.16 8.00
CA LEU A 63 -11.77 -12.72 9.19
C LEU A 63 -11.38 -13.88 10.11
N SER A 64 -12.27 -14.86 10.29
CA SER A 64 -11.96 -16.08 11.05
C SER A 64 -10.77 -16.81 10.44
N ARG A 65 -10.77 -17.02 9.11
CA ARG A 65 -9.63 -17.60 8.41
C ARG A 65 -8.36 -16.76 8.54
N VAL A 66 -8.46 -15.43 8.49
CA VAL A 66 -7.31 -14.56 8.73
C VAL A 66 -6.74 -14.78 10.13
N ARG A 67 -7.57 -14.92 11.16
CA ARG A 67 -7.12 -15.21 12.51
C ARG A 67 -6.39 -16.56 12.57
N ASP A 68 -6.99 -17.60 12.00
CA ASP A 68 -6.37 -18.93 11.96
C ASP A 68 -4.98 -18.90 11.29
N ILE A 69 -4.85 -18.19 10.16
CA ILE A 69 -3.57 -18.00 9.46
C ILE A 69 -2.58 -17.20 10.32
N ARG A 70 -3.03 -16.14 10.99
CA ARG A 70 -2.18 -15.33 11.87
C ARG A 70 -1.64 -16.16 13.02
N ASP A 71 -2.48 -16.97 13.65
CA ASP A 71 -2.09 -17.79 14.81
C ASP A 71 -1.12 -18.90 14.39
N GLN A 72 -1.31 -19.48 13.20
CA GLN A 72 -0.34 -20.40 12.59
C GLN A 72 1.02 -19.74 12.33
N LEU A 73 1.02 -18.51 11.79
CA LEU A 73 2.25 -17.75 11.56
C LEU A 73 2.93 -17.37 12.87
N ALA A 74 2.17 -16.99 13.89
CA ALA A 74 2.72 -16.68 15.22
C ALA A 74 3.40 -17.92 15.84
N GLY A 75 2.77 -19.09 15.75
CA GLY A 75 3.38 -20.35 16.21
C GLY A 75 4.58 -20.78 15.37
N LEU A 76 4.66 -20.40 14.09
CA LEU A 76 5.86 -20.59 13.28
C LEU A 76 7.00 -19.68 13.76
N CYS A 77 6.73 -18.39 13.99
CA CYS A 77 7.73 -17.45 14.51
C CYS A 77 8.33 -17.91 15.83
N ASP A 78 7.49 -18.39 16.76
CA ASP A 78 7.93 -18.94 18.05
C ASP A 78 8.91 -20.12 17.87
N ARG A 79 8.57 -21.06 16.96
CA ARG A 79 9.44 -22.22 16.66
C ARG A 79 10.80 -21.86 16.05
N VAL A 80 10.90 -20.72 15.36
CA VAL A 80 12.15 -20.24 14.77
C VAL A 80 12.77 -19.09 15.57
N GLU A 81 12.32 -18.90 16.81
CA GLU A 81 12.83 -17.88 17.75
C GLU A 81 12.75 -16.44 17.22
N VAL A 82 11.79 -16.18 16.33
CA VAL A 82 11.50 -14.83 15.85
C VAL A 82 10.59 -14.13 16.86
N VAL A 83 11.16 -13.15 17.57
CA VAL A 83 10.44 -12.35 18.55
C VAL A 83 9.39 -11.49 17.85
N ILE A 84 8.12 -11.72 18.20
CA ILE A 84 7.01 -10.90 17.72
C ILE A 84 7.01 -9.59 18.53
N GLN A 85 7.26 -8.48 17.84
CA GLN A 85 7.26 -7.15 18.44
C GLN A 85 6.28 -6.23 17.73
N SER A 86 5.50 -5.51 18.52
CA SER A 86 4.64 -4.43 18.02
C SER A 86 5.46 -3.19 17.72
N ASN A 87 4.93 -2.33 16.84
CA ASN A 87 5.51 -1.01 16.60
C ASN A 87 5.44 -0.17 17.91
N PRO A 88 6.58 0.29 18.47
CA PRO A 88 6.59 1.01 19.74
C PRO A 88 5.93 2.39 19.65
N ASN A 89 5.88 2.99 18.47
CA ASN A 89 5.23 4.28 18.24
C ASN A 89 4.08 4.13 17.23
N SER A 90 2.86 4.02 17.74
CA SER A 90 1.66 3.91 16.90
C SER A 90 1.43 5.09 15.94
N ASN A 91 2.04 6.25 16.21
CA ASN A 91 1.95 7.43 15.35
C ASN A 91 2.94 7.40 14.19
N ASP A 92 4.01 6.58 14.27
CA ASP A 92 4.96 6.40 13.18
C ASP A 92 4.67 5.10 12.43
N ILE A 93 4.05 5.21 11.26
CA ILE A 93 3.73 4.07 10.40
C ILE A 93 4.94 3.58 9.59
N THR A 94 6.06 4.33 9.58
CA THR A 94 7.23 4.06 8.75
C THR A 94 7.81 2.66 8.94
N PRO A 95 7.96 2.11 10.17
CA PRO A 95 8.50 0.76 10.35
C PRO A 95 7.69 -0.32 9.64
N ILE A 96 6.35 -0.22 9.71
CA ILE A 96 5.44 -1.14 9.01
C ILE A 96 5.57 -0.96 7.50
N GLN A 97 5.66 0.29 7.03
CA GLN A 97 5.86 0.53 5.60
C GLN A 97 7.17 -0.05 5.08
N LYS A 98 8.27 0.11 5.82
CA LYS A 98 9.57 -0.48 5.46
C LYS A 98 9.55 -2.00 5.48
N ALA A 99 8.89 -2.62 6.47
CA ALA A 99 8.73 -4.07 6.55
C ALA A 99 7.93 -4.64 5.38
N LEU A 100 6.85 -3.95 4.95
CA LEU A 100 6.13 -4.34 3.73
C LEU A 100 6.98 -4.10 2.48
N THR A 101 7.73 -3.01 2.44
CA THR A 101 8.63 -2.69 1.33
C THR A 101 9.74 -3.72 1.18
N SER A 102 10.29 -4.28 2.27
CA SER A 102 11.32 -5.32 2.18
C SER A 102 10.78 -6.64 1.61
N GLY A 103 9.51 -6.98 1.86
CA GLY A 103 8.87 -8.16 1.29
C GLY A 103 8.39 -7.97 -0.16
N TYR A 104 7.94 -6.76 -0.49
CA TYR A 104 7.29 -6.44 -1.78
C TYR A 104 8.06 -5.41 -2.61
N PHE A 105 9.37 -5.24 -2.40
CA PHE A 105 10.20 -4.24 -3.11
C PHE A 105 10.06 -4.32 -4.64
N TYR A 106 9.83 -5.52 -5.13
CA TYR A 106 9.63 -5.82 -6.54
C TYR A 106 8.29 -5.31 -7.08
N ASN A 107 7.27 -5.27 -6.24
CA ASN A 107 5.91 -4.85 -6.57
C ASN A 107 5.75 -3.35 -6.30
N THR A 108 6.55 -2.55 -7.02
CA THR A 108 6.59 -1.10 -6.86
C THR A 108 6.34 -0.40 -8.18
N ALA A 109 5.69 0.76 -8.12
CA ALA A 109 5.35 1.57 -9.28
C ALA A 109 5.48 3.07 -8.96
N ARG A 110 5.75 3.86 -10.00
CA ARG A 110 5.81 5.33 -9.91
C ARG A 110 4.73 5.99 -10.72
N LEU A 111 4.25 7.15 -10.28
CA LEU A 111 3.31 7.98 -11.01
C LEU A 111 3.94 8.44 -12.34
N GLN A 112 3.19 8.32 -13.43
CA GLN A 112 3.60 8.85 -14.73
C GLN A 112 3.36 10.37 -14.80
N LYS A 113 4.05 11.07 -15.70
CA LYS A 113 3.91 12.53 -15.88
C LYS A 113 2.49 12.99 -16.21
N SER A 114 1.67 12.10 -16.79
CA SER A 114 0.25 12.36 -17.07
C SER A 114 -0.63 12.43 -15.82
N GLY A 115 -0.15 11.91 -14.68
CA GLY A 115 -0.85 11.95 -13.39
C GLY A 115 -2.00 10.95 -13.22
N ASP A 116 -2.32 10.16 -14.25
CA ASP A 116 -3.47 9.26 -14.30
C ASP A 116 -3.11 7.76 -14.23
N SER A 117 -1.83 7.45 -14.34
CA SER A 117 -1.30 6.09 -14.52
C SER A 117 0.05 5.96 -13.84
N TYR A 118 0.44 4.72 -13.58
CA TYR A 118 1.68 4.36 -12.93
C TYR A 118 2.51 3.47 -13.83
N ARG A 119 3.83 3.49 -13.65
CA ARG A 119 4.77 2.61 -14.33
C ARG A 119 5.49 1.76 -13.30
N THR A 120 5.42 0.44 -13.43
CA THR A 120 6.13 -0.48 -12.54
C THR A 120 7.63 -0.27 -12.68
N LEU A 121 8.36 -0.34 -11.55
CA LEU A 121 9.79 -0.02 -11.55
C LEU A 121 10.62 -1.08 -12.27
N LYS A 122 10.22 -2.35 -12.17
CA LYS A 122 10.95 -3.44 -12.83
C LYS A 122 10.61 -3.58 -14.31
N THR A 123 9.33 -3.82 -14.60
CA THR A 123 8.91 -4.26 -15.94
C THR A 123 8.54 -3.10 -16.85
N ASN A 124 8.56 -1.86 -16.34
CA ASN A 124 8.16 -0.68 -17.09
C ASN A 124 6.73 -0.80 -17.67
N GLN A 125 5.88 -1.59 -17.02
CA GLN A 125 4.49 -1.80 -17.42
C GLN A 125 3.63 -0.65 -16.92
N THR A 126 2.73 -0.15 -17.78
CA THR A 126 1.71 0.81 -17.36
C THR A 126 0.59 0.10 -16.60
N VAL A 127 0.34 0.56 -15.38
CA VAL A 127 -0.63 0.02 -14.43
C VAL A 127 -1.43 1.16 -13.79
N TYR A 128 -2.57 0.83 -13.21
CA TYR A 128 -3.50 1.82 -12.62
C TYR A 128 -3.84 1.43 -11.19
N ILE A 129 -4.09 2.37 -10.30
CA ILE A 129 -4.66 2.04 -8.99
C ILE A 129 -6.07 1.48 -9.21
N HIS A 130 -6.40 0.35 -8.57
CA HIS A 130 -7.73 -0.22 -8.68
C HIS A 130 -8.78 0.70 -8.01
N PRO A 131 -10.00 0.88 -8.60
CA PRO A 131 -11.03 1.75 -8.05
C PRO A 131 -11.50 1.43 -6.62
N SER A 132 -11.20 0.23 -6.12
CA SER A 132 -11.51 -0.16 -4.74
C SER A 132 -10.48 0.32 -3.71
N SER A 133 -9.32 0.82 -4.15
CA SER A 133 -8.28 1.29 -3.25
C SER A 133 -8.68 2.62 -2.64
N SER A 134 -8.32 2.82 -1.37
CA SER A 134 -8.44 4.13 -0.70
C SER A 134 -7.59 5.21 -1.37
N LEU A 135 -6.58 4.82 -2.16
CA LEU A 135 -5.67 5.73 -2.85
C LEU A 135 -6.08 6.06 -4.29
N PHE A 136 -7.21 5.52 -4.78
CA PHE A 136 -7.65 5.71 -6.18
C PHE A 136 -7.90 7.19 -6.54
N GLN A 137 -8.36 7.99 -5.58
CA GLN A 137 -8.66 9.41 -5.74
C GLN A 137 -7.88 10.28 -4.75
N ALA A 138 -6.71 9.82 -4.31
CA ALA A 138 -5.86 10.59 -3.42
C ALA A 138 -5.47 11.94 -4.06
N GLN A 139 -5.58 13.02 -3.27
CA GLN A 139 -5.19 14.37 -3.66
C GLN A 139 -4.25 14.94 -2.59
N PRO A 140 -2.97 15.21 -2.89
CA PRO A 140 -2.30 14.96 -4.18
C PRO A 140 -2.14 13.44 -4.48
N PRO A 141 -1.95 13.06 -5.74
CA PRO A 141 -1.67 11.66 -6.10
C PRO A 141 -0.32 11.20 -5.52
N ILE A 142 -0.28 9.95 -5.06
CA ILE A 142 0.94 9.34 -4.52
C ILE A 142 1.99 9.19 -5.63
N LYS A 143 3.24 9.58 -5.35
CA LYS A 143 4.30 9.54 -6.36
C LYS A 143 4.89 8.14 -6.55
N PHE A 144 5.03 7.40 -5.46
CA PHE A 144 5.59 6.05 -5.44
C PHE A 144 4.67 5.15 -4.62
N ALA A 145 4.33 4.02 -5.22
CA ALA A 145 3.36 3.08 -4.71
C ALA A 145 3.98 1.69 -4.61
N LEU A 146 3.64 0.98 -3.54
CA LEU A 146 3.79 -0.46 -3.43
C LEU A 146 2.42 -1.09 -3.55
N TYR A 147 2.34 -2.24 -4.24
CA TYR A 147 1.10 -2.99 -4.41
C TYR A 147 1.27 -4.47 -4.04
N TYR A 148 0.19 -5.10 -3.61
CA TYR A 148 0.20 -6.54 -3.30
C TYR A 148 0.17 -7.39 -4.57
N GLU A 149 -0.77 -7.08 -5.48
CA GLU A 149 -0.97 -7.86 -6.71
C GLU A 149 -1.40 -6.97 -7.89
N LEU A 150 -1.20 -7.49 -9.09
CA LEU A 150 -1.77 -6.95 -10.32
C LEU A 150 -2.94 -7.82 -10.75
N VAL A 151 -4.08 -7.18 -11.05
CA VAL A 151 -5.25 -7.84 -11.62
C VAL A 151 -5.48 -7.29 -13.03
N MET A 152 -5.44 -8.17 -14.02
CA MET A 152 -5.74 -7.82 -15.40
C MET A 152 -7.25 -7.94 -15.65
N THR A 153 -7.87 -6.84 -16.10
CA THR A 153 -9.23 -6.84 -16.64
C THR A 153 -9.23 -6.16 -18.01
N SER A 154 -9.78 -4.96 -18.12
CA SER A 154 -9.61 -4.08 -19.29
C SER A 154 -8.26 -3.36 -19.29
N LYS A 155 -7.73 -3.10 -18.09
CA LYS A 155 -6.39 -2.55 -17.83
C LYS A 155 -5.74 -3.37 -16.72
N SER A 156 -4.43 -3.23 -16.56
CA SER A 156 -3.72 -3.83 -15.43
C SER A 156 -3.88 -2.93 -14.19
N TYR A 157 -4.51 -3.45 -13.14
CA TYR A 157 -4.82 -2.71 -11.92
C TYR A 157 -4.02 -3.23 -10.72
N MET A 158 -3.39 -2.31 -9.99
CA MET A 158 -2.75 -2.55 -8.70
C MET A 158 -3.81 -2.66 -7.59
N ARG A 159 -3.75 -3.74 -6.81
CA ARG A 159 -4.60 -3.93 -5.61
C ARG A 159 -3.77 -3.92 -4.33
N GLN A 160 -4.42 -3.49 -3.25
CA GLN A 160 -3.82 -3.24 -1.93
C GLN A 160 -2.60 -2.34 -2.06
N VAL A 161 -2.85 -1.05 -2.27
CA VAL A 161 -1.81 -0.07 -2.56
C VAL A 161 -1.43 0.68 -1.29
N MET A 162 -0.14 0.97 -1.13
CA MET A 162 0.38 1.86 -0.09
C MET A 162 1.40 2.83 -0.69
N GLU A 163 1.49 4.02 -0.10
CA GLU A 163 2.55 4.96 -0.45
C GLU A 163 3.88 4.51 0.15
N ILE A 164 4.97 4.68 -0.61
CA ILE A 164 6.33 4.41 -0.15
C ILE A 164 7.28 5.57 -0.50
N LYS A 165 8.37 5.71 0.26
CA LYS A 165 9.47 6.58 -0.13
C LYS A 165 10.47 5.79 -0.99
N PRO A 166 10.95 6.34 -2.13
CA PRO A 166 11.88 5.63 -3.00
C PRO A 166 13.21 5.31 -2.31
N ALA A 167 13.65 6.15 -1.36
CA ALA A 167 14.87 5.91 -0.58
C ALA A 167 14.85 4.56 0.17
N TRP A 168 13.66 4.11 0.62
CA TRP A 168 13.54 2.83 1.32
C TRP A 168 13.90 1.64 0.43
N LEU A 169 13.73 1.73 -0.88
CA LEU A 169 14.10 0.66 -1.80
C LEU A 169 15.61 0.43 -1.85
N LEU A 170 16.40 1.50 -1.72
CA LEU A 170 17.86 1.40 -1.61
C LEU A 170 18.27 0.80 -0.26
N GLU A 171 17.51 1.08 0.80
CA GLU A 171 17.78 0.55 2.14
C GLU A 171 17.44 -0.95 2.24
N VAL A 172 16.26 -1.36 1.76
CA VAL A 172 15.75 -2.73 1.97
C VAL A 172 16.13 -3.71 0.86
N ALA A 173 16.43 -3.21 -0.34
CA ALA A 173 16.79 -4.04 -1.50
C ALA A 173 17.97 -3.46 -2.30
N PRO A 174 19.13 -3.19 -1.65
CA PRO A 174 20.31 -2.62 -2.33
C PRO A 174 20.90 -3.54 -3.41
N HIS A 175 20.61 -4.84 -3.34
CA HIS A 175 21.01 -5.82 -4.35
C HIS A 175 20.19 -5.69 -5.65
N PHE A 176 19.01 -5.06 -5.58
CA PHE A 176 18.09 -4.92 -6.70
C PHE A 176 18.03 -3.49 -7.24
N PHE A 177 17.97 -2.48 -6.35
CA PHE A 177 17.87 -1.08 -6.73
C PHE A 177 19.19 -0.34 -6.52
N LYS A 178 19.61 0.43 -7.52
CA LYS A 178 20.77 1.33 -7.47
C LYS A 178 20.30 2.79 -7.51
N PRO A 179 21.14 3.74 -7.02
CA PRO A 179 20.80 5.16 -7.08
C PRO A 179 20.45 5.67 -8.49
N ALA A 180 21.14 5.16 -9.51
CA ALA A 180 20.89 5.50 -10.92
C ALA A 180 19.46 5.13 -11.37
N ASP A 181 18.91 4.03 -10.85
CA ASP A 181 17.54 3.61 -11.17
C ASP A 181 16.55 4.67 -10.64
N LEU A 182 16.75 5.15 -9.41
CA LEU A 182 15.86 6.15 -8.81
C LEU A 182 16.00 7.57 -9.41
N GLU A 183 17.20 7.94 -9.88
CA GLU A 183 17.43 9.20 -10.58
C GLU A 183 16.71 9.25 -11.93
N GLN A 184 16.74 8.17 -12.72
CA GLN A 184 15.98 8.04 -13.96
C GLN A 184 14.46 8.04 -13.73
N LEU A 185 14.04 7.67 -12.52
CA LEU A 185 12.64 7.62 -12.11
C LEU A 185 12.10 8.99 -11.64
N GLY A 186 12.95 10.03 -11.53
CA GLY A 186 12.57 11.40 -11.19
C GLY A 186 12.44 11.67 -9.68
N GLY A 187 13.06 10.84 -8.84
CA GLY A 187 12.90 10.86 -7.37
C GLY A 187 13.72 11.90 -6.60
N THR A 188 14.52 12.73 -7.27
CA THR A 188 15.26 13.81 -6.59
C THR A 188 14.78 15.16 -7.10
N ASP A 189 14.25 15.99 -6.21
CA ASP A 189 14.06 17.43 -6.40
C ASP A 189 15.44 18.12 -6.54
N LYS A 190 16.22 17.77 -7.56
CA LYS A 190 17.40 18.56 -7.96
C LYS A 190 16.85 19.83 -8.61
N LYS A 191 16.74 20.91 -7.82
CA LYS A 191 16.63 22.27 -8.36
C LYS A 191 17.73 22.43 -9.41
N MET A 192 17.34 22.59 -10.68
CA MET A 192 18.29 22.89 -11.74
C MET A 192 19.08 24.15 -11.39
N PRO A 193 20.41 24.18 -11.57
CA PRO A 193 21.16 25.43 -11.46
C PRO A 193 20.59 26.44 -12.45
N LYS A 194 20.28 27.65 -11.99
CA LYS A 194 19.93 28.75 -12.91
C LYS A 194 21.15 29.02 -13.79
N THR A 195 21.04 28.70 -15.07
CA THR A 195 21.99 29.15 -16.10
C THR A 195 21.93 30.67 -16.13
N ILE A 196 22.93 31.34 -15.54
CA ILE A 196 23.14 32.76 -15.73
C ILE A 196 23.64 32.91 -17.17
N GLY A 197 22.82 33.50 -18.03
CA GLY A 197 23.19 33.78 -19.41
C GLY A 197 24.43 34.67 -19.46
N SER A 198 25.49 34.19 -20.10
CA SER A 198 26.62 35.04 -20.48
C SER A 198 26.16 35.96 -21.61
N ILE A 199 25.96 37.23 -21.29
CA ILE A 199 25.80 38.27 -22.30
C ILE A 199 27.16 38.44 -22.96
N ALA A 200 27.27 38.00 -24.22
CA ALA A 200 28.43 38.30 -25.04
C ALA A 200 28.46 39.81 -25.30
N ALA A 201 29.48 40.49 -24.79
CA ALA A 201 29.80 41.85 -25.18
C ALA A 201 30.50 41.80 -26.55
N THR A 202 29.81 42.29 -27.58
CA THR A 202 30.41 42.55 -28.89
C THR A 202 31.08 43.92 -28.85
N GLN A 203 32.34 43.98 -29.30
CA GLN A 203 33.10 45.20 -29.55
C GLN A 203 32.56 45.96 -30.77
#